data_AF-A0A916C5F0-F1
#
_entry.id   AF-A0A916C5F0-F1
#
_cell.length_a   1.000
_cell.length_b   1.000
_cell.length_c   1.000
_cell.angle_alpha   90.00
_cell.angle_beta   90.00
_cell.angle_gamma   90.00
#
_symmetry.space_group_name_H-M   'P 1'
#
loop_
_entity.id
_entity.type
_entity.pdbx_description
1 polymer ?
#
loop_
_entity_poly.entity_id
_entity_poly.type
_entity_poly.pdbx_seq_one_letter_code
_entity_poly.pdbx_strand_id
1 'polypeptide(L)' 'MSLPQVVYHAVTHPAFAASLKHFPQQALTEAGFTLNLHEIAALQKVLQTISGWQDDIPLGPLPPWQPEQIEALSGQPL' A
#
# COMPACT_ATOMS: atom_id res chain seq x y z
N MET A 1 9.97 3.75 -21.14
CA MET A 1 9.56 4.94 -20.33
C MET A 1 9.99 4.68 -18.89
N SER A 2 10.18 5.71 -18.04
CA SER A 2 10.81 5.51 -16.71
C SER A 2 9.80 5.49 -15.55
N LEU A 3 10.04 4.59 -14.59
CA LEU A 3 9.32 4.46 -13.31
C LEU A 3 8.94 5.79 -12.61
N PRO A 4 9.83 6.80 -12.45
CA PRO A 4 9.47 8.02 -11.74
C PRO A 4 8.38 8.86 -12.42
N GLN A 5 8.23 8.80 -13.74
CA GLN A 5 7.09 9.47 -14.41
C GLN A 5 5.76 8.81 -14.05
N VAL A 6 5.75 7.49 -13.92
CA VAL A 6 4.56 6.73 -13.54
C VAL A 6 4.18 7.03 -12.09
N VAL A 7 5.19 7.09 -11.19
CA VAL A 7 4.99 7.51 -9.80
C VAL A 7 4.40 8.92 -9.75
N TYR A 8 4.97 9.87 -10.47
CA TYR A 8 4.46 11.24 -10.54
C TYR A 8 3.01 11.26 -11.02
N HIS A 9 2.70 10.54 -12.11
CA HIS A 9 1.35 10.47 -12.67
C HIS A 9 0.34 9.84 -11.69
N ALA A 10 0.75 8.81 -10.93
CA ALA A 10 -0.04 8.21 -9.87
C ALA A 10 -0.33 9.18 -8.73
N VAL A 11 0.65 9.99 -8.32
CA VAL A 11 0.46 10.98 -7.25
C VAL A 11 -0.44 12.14 -7.70
N THR A 12 -0.33 12.60 -8.95
CA THR A 12 -1.13 13.73 -9.45
C THR A 12 -2.54 13.34 -9.93
N HIS A 13 -2.78 12.07 -10.23
CA HIS A 13 -4.07 11.59 -10.74
C HIS A 13 -4.65 10.49 -9.83
N PRO A 14 -5.52 10.84 -8.86
CA PRO A 14 -6.03 9.88 -7.87
C PRO A 14 -6.86 8.74 -8.50
N ALA A 15 -7.57 9.00 -9.61
CA ALA A 15 -8.28 7.96 -10.35
C ALA A 15 -7.33 6.91 -10.96
N PHE A 16 -6.19 7.36 -11.49
CA PHE A 16 -5.16 6.46 -12.00
C PHE A 16 -4.49 5.67 -10.88
N ALA A 17 -4.20 6.30 -9.72
CA ALA A 17 -3.72 5.57 -8.54
C ALA A 17 -4.71 4.49 -8.10
N ALA A 18 -6.01 4.79 -8.01
CA ALA A 18 -7.04 3.80 -7.66
C ALA A 18 -7.04 2.61 -8.64
N SER A 19 -7.05 2.87 -9.95
CA SER A 19 -6.95 1.81 -10.96
C SER A 19 -5.63 1.04 -10.86
N LEU A 20 -4.52 1.71 -10.56
CA LEU A 20 -3.22 1.07 -10.39
C LEU A 20 -3.17 0.16 -9.16
N LYS A 21 -3.99 0.43 -8.13
CA LYS A 21 -4.13 -0.42 -6.94
C LYS A 21 -4.75 -1.77 -7.28
N HIS A 22 -5.86 -1.73 -8.02
CA HIS A 22 -6.66 -2.92 -8.32
C HIS A 22 -6.19 -3.64 -9.59
N PHE A 23 -5.74 -2.90 -10.59
CA PHE A 23 -5.38 -3.40 -11.92
C PHE A 23 -4.10 -2.71 -12.43
N PRO A 24 -2.92 -2.95 -11.83
CA PRO A 24 -1.68 -2.25 -12.17
C PRO A 24 -1.30 -2.38 -13.64
N GLN A 25 -1.33 -3.59 -14.22
CA GLN A 25 -0.99 -3.79 -15.63
C GLN A 25 -1.95 -3.06 -16.57
N GLN A 26 -3.26 -3.11 -16.29
CA GLN A 26 -4.27 -2.47 -17.13
C GLN A 26 -4.17 -0.95 -17.03
N ALA A 27 -4.07 -0.41 -15.82
CA ALA A 27 -3.88 1.03 -15.60
C ALA A 27 -2.63 1.56 -16.31
N LEU A 28 -1.52 0.85 -16.21
CA LEU A 28 -0.28 1.21 -16.91
C LEU A 28 -0.46 1.20 -18.43
N THR A 29 -1.10 0.16 -18.96
CA THR A 29 -1.36 0.03 -20.40
C THR A 29 -2.26 1.16 -20.91
N GLU A 30 -3.34 1.48 -20.17
CA GLU A 30 -4.26 2.58 -20.50
C GLU A 30 -3.58 3.95 -20.42
N ALA A 31 -2.68 4.13 -19.46
CA ALA A 31 -1.87 5.34 -19.34
C ALA A 31 -0.69 5.39 -20.33
N GLY A 32 -0.53 4.39 -21.20
CA GLY A 32 0.55 4.30 -22.18
C GLY A 32 1.93 3.97 -21.58
N PHE A 33 1.97 3.53 -20.32
CA PHE A 33 3.18 3.10 -19.65
C PHE A 33 3.44 1.61 -19.85
N THR A 34 4.63 1.28 -20.31
CA THR A 34 5.11 -0.10 -20.39
C THR A 34 6.15 -0.30 -19.30
N LEU A 35 5.76 -0.94 -18.20
CA LEU A 35 6.66 -1.33 -17.11
C LEU A 35 6.76 -2.86 -17.06
N ASN A 36 7.95 -3.37 -16.76
CA ASN A 36 8.12 -4.79 -16.49
C ASN A 36 7.64 -5.17 -15.07
N LEU A 37 7.46 -6.46 -14.80
CA LEU A 37 6.96 -6.96 -13.52
C LEU A 37 7.75 -6.44 -12.30
N HIS A 38 9.08 -6.31 -12.43
CA HIS A 38 9.92 -5.77 -11.36
C HIS A 38 9.65 -4.28 -11.10
N GLU A 39 9.52 -3.48 -12.16
CA GLU A 39 9.17 -2.07 -12.06
C GLU A 39 7.76 -1.87 -11.48
N ILE A 40 6.81 -2.71 -11.82
CA ILE A 40 5.45 -2.68 -11.25
C ILE A 40 5.50 -2.94 -9.73
N ALA A 41 6.26 -3.95 -9.30
CA ALA A 41 6.44 -4.24 -7.87
C ALA A 41 7.12 -3.09 -7.13
N ALA A 42 8.16 -2.48 -7.74
CA ALA A 42 8.83 -1.31 -7.20
C ALA A 42 7.89 -0.10 -7.10
N LEU A 43 7.06 0.14 -8.12
CA LEU A 43 6.06 1.19 -8.16
C LEU A 43 5.04 1.04 -7.04
N GLN A 44 4.49 -0.15 -6.85
CA GLN A 44 3.55 -0.43 -5.76
C GLN A 44 4.19 -0.17 -4.40
N LYS A 45 5.43 -0.63 -4.19
CA LYS A 45 6.16 -0.41 -2.94
C LYS A 45 6.43 1.06 -2.66
N VAL A 46 6.80 1.82 -3.69
CA VAL A 46 6.96 3.28 -3.60
C VAL A 46 5.63 3.90 -3.22
N LEU A 47 4.55 3.64 -3.96
CA LEU A 47 3.22 4.21 -3.70
C LEU A 47 2.69 3.88 -2.30
N GLN A 48 2.90 2.64 -1.81
CA GLN A 48 2.63 2.26 -0.43
C GLN A 48 3.37 3.14 0.59
N THR A 49 4.63 3.45 0.31
CA THR A 49 5.48 4.26 1.18
C THR A 49 5.09 5.75 1.16
N ILE A 50 4.88 6.34 -0.01
CA ILE A 50 4.64 7.79 -0.14
C ILE A 50 3.19 8.20 0.06
N SER A 51 2.22 7.34 -0.24
CA SER A 51 0.80 7.71 -0.22
C SER A 51 0.09 7.34 1.08
N GLY A 52 0.80 6.75 2.05
CA GLY A 52 0.15 6.08 3.19
C GLY A 52 -0.79 4.96 2.72
N TRP A 53 -0.53 4.42 1.53
CA TRP A 53 -1.20 3.27 0.90
C TRP A 53 -0.83 2.04 1.73
N GLN A 54 -1.31 1.97 2.95
CA GLN A 54 -1.39 0.69 3.62
C GLN A 54 -2.58 -0.02 2.97
N ASP A 55 -2.39 -1.31 2.66
CA ASP A 55 -3.53 -2.21 2.66
C ASP A 55 -4.26 -1.87 3.95
N ASP A 56 -5.50 -1.40 3.83
CA ASP A 56 -6.40 -1.28 4.96
C ASP A 56 -6.57 -2.72 5.40
N ILE A 57 -5.62 -3.23 6.21
CA ILE A 57 -5.80 -4.44 6.96
C ILE A 57 -7.03 -4.06 7.76
N PRO A 58 -8.21 -4.66 7.51
CA PRO A 58 -9.31 -4.43 8.39
C PRO A 58 -8.74 -4.83 9.74
N LEU A 59 -8.65 -3.87 10.66
CA LEU A 59 -8.45 -4.16 12.07
C LEU A 59 -9.67 -5.01 12.41
N GLY A 60 -9.54 -6.32 12.18
CA GLY A 60 -10.48 -7.31 12.67
C GLY A 60 -10.66 -6.99 14.15
N PRO A 61 -11.89 -7.14 14.67
CA PRO A 61 -12.20 -6.73 16.03
C PRO A 61 -11.07 -7.18 16.93
N LEU A 62 -10.43 -6.23 17.60
CA LEU A 62 -9.36 -6.51 18.54
C LEU A 62 -9.85 -7.70 19.38
N PRO A 63 -9.10 -8.81 19.46
CA PRO A 63 -9.53 -9.94 20.28
C PRO A 63 -9.85 -9.38 21.67
N PRO A 64 -10.85 -9.88 22.40
CA PRO A 64 -11.15 -9.38 23.74
C PRO A 64 -9.93 -9.68 24.63
N TRP A 65 -9.01 -8.72 24.71
CA TRP A 65 -7.78 -8.84 25.47
C TRP A 65 -8.17 -9.07 26.92
N GLN A 66 -7.88 -10.26 27.43
CA GLN A 66 -8.08 -10.56 28.84
C GLN A 66 -7.09 -9.70 29.64
N PRO A 67 -7.45 -9.18 30.82
CA PRO A 67 -6.57 -8.34 31.63
C PRO A 67 -5.17 -8.95 31.84
N GLU A 68 -5.12 -10.27 31.99
CA GLU A 68 -3.89 -11.06 32.11
C GLU A 68 -2.93 -10.94 30.90
N GLN A 69 -3.45 -10.75 29.70
CA GLN A 69 -2.65 -10.59 28.48
C GLN A 69 -2.05 -9.18 28.35
N ILE A 70 -2.71 -8.19 28.95
CA ILE A 70 -2.22 -6.80 29.01
C ILE A 70 -1.08 -6.71 30.04
N GLU A 71 -1.21 -7.44 31.15
CA GLU A 71 -0.19 -7.55 32.20
C GLU A 71 1.08 -8.26 31.68
N ALA A 72 0.91 -9.33 30.91
CA ALA A 72 2.02 -10.06 30.27
C ALA A 72 2.83 -9.20 29.28
N LEU A 73 2.20 -8.20 28.66
CA LEU A 73 2.89 -7.24 27.79
C LEU A 73 3.58 -6.11 28.55
N SER A 74 3.12 -5.78 29.76
CA SER A 74 3.64 -4.64 30.52
C SER A 74 4.91 -4.97 31.31
N GLY A 75 5.25 -6.24 31.51
CA GLY A 75 6.57 -6.67 31.99
C GLY A 75 7.07 -6.02 33.29
N GLN A 76 6.20 -5.38 34.07
CA GLN A 76 6.49 -4.74 35.34
C GLN A 76 5.33 -5.05 36.29
N PRO A 77 5.59 -5.70 37.44
CA PRO A 77 4.56 -5.86 38.47
C PRO A 77 4.17 -4.47 38.98
N LEU A 78 2.86 -4.22 39.08
CA LEU A 78 2.28 -3.03 39.72
C LEU A 78 2.70 -2.92 41.20
#